data_AF-A0A537YB04-F1
#
_entry.id   AF-A0A537YB04-F1
#
_cell.length_a   1.000
_cell.length_b   1.000
_cell.length_c   1.000
_cell.angle_alpha   90.00
_cell.angle_beta   90.00
_cell.angle_gamma   90.00
#
_symmetry.space_group_name_H-M   'P 1'
#
loop_
_entity.id
_entity.type
_entity.pdbx_description
1 polymer ?
#
loop_
_entity_poly.entity_id
_entity_poly.type
_entity_poly.pdbx_seq_one_letter_code
_entity_poly.pdbx_strand_id
1 'polypeptide(L)'
;MFVAVVILAAVWLSKKSLPSDFYKADGFALRPPAGWRIDKSGALGPKVFFFGPTAGGFTVNINVVKAPSGGLTLTDLAERNRKRFRGCSPRSG
;
A
#
# COMPACT_ATOMS: atom_id res chain seq x y z
N MET A 1 45.10 27.36 -0.95
CA MET A 1 44.35 27.11 0.30
C MET A 1 43.00 27.79 0.15
N PHE A 2 41.92 27.04 -0.10
CA PHE A 2 40.58 27.58 -0.38
C PHE A 2 39.69 27.44 0.86
N VAL A 3 39.04 28.54 1.25
CA VAL A 3 38.15 28.62 2.41
C VAL A 3 36.76 28.07 2.01
N ALA A 4 36.25 27.14 2.81
CA ALA A 4 34.96 26.48 2.58
C ALA A 4 33.79 27.39 2.98
N VAL A 5 32.81 27.50 2.08
CA VAL A 5 31.53 28.17 2.31
C VAL A 5 30.64 27.26 3.15
N VAL A 6 30.26 27.69 4.35
CA VAL A 6 29.25 27.02 5.19
C VAL A 6 27.98 27.85 5.17
N ILE A 7 27.08 27.53 4.24
CA ILE A 7 25.65 27.86 4.36
C ILE A 7 24.96 26.56 4.71
N LEU A 8 24.89 26.24 6.00
CA LEU A 8 23.98 25.22 6.52
C LEU A 8 22.71 25.94 6.97
N ALA A 9 21.86 26.27 5.99
CA ALA A 9 20.49 26.65 6.27
C ALA A 9 19.82 25.52 7.06
N ALA A 10 19.34 25.90 8.24
CA ALA A 10 18.68 25.03 9.19
C ALA A 10 17.52 24.26 8.53
N VAL A 11 17.58 22.94 8.70
CA VAL A 11 16.45 22.01 8.89
C VAL A 11 15.08 22.56 8.44
N TRP A 12 14.79 22.43 7.15
CA TRP A 12 13.47 22.02 6.72
C TRP A 12 13.62 20.75 5.90
N LEU A 13 13.87 19.67 6.63
CA LEU A 13 13.90 18.32 6.11
C LEU A 13 12.46 17.93 5.72
N SER A 14 11.94 18.48 4.63
CA SER A 14 10.85 17.82 3.92
C SER A 14 11.46 16.59 3.27
N LYS A 15 11.60 15.51 4.05
CA LYS A 15 11.70 14.16 3.50
C LYS A 15 10.38 13.85 2.79
N LYS A 16 10.12 14.49 1.66
CA LYS A 16 9.31 13.90 0.60
C LYS A 16 10.13 12.78 -0.03
N SER A 17 10.47 11.76 0.75
CA SER A 17 10.67 10.45 0.15
C SER A 17 9.27 9.93 -0.16
N LEU A 18 8.69 10.41 -1.25
CA LEU A 18 7.57 9.72 -1.89
C LEU A 18 8.11 8.37 -2.39
N PRO A 19 7.67 7.22 -1.88
CA PRO A 19 8.33 5.95 -2.19
C PRO A 19 7.87 5.37 -3.52
N SER A 20 8.87 5.01 -4.35
CA SER A 20 8.87 4.18 -5.58
C SER A 20 7.54 4.04 -6.32
N ASP A 21 7.45 4.61 -7.51
CA ASP A 21 6.26 4.81 -8.34
C ASP A 21 5.54 3.54 -8.80
N PHE A 22 5.97 2.36 -8.34
CA PHE A 22 5.54 1.06 -8.84
C PHE A 22 5.92 -0.11 -7.92
N TYR A 23 5.08 -1.14 -7.94
CA TYR A 23 5.36 -2.47 -7.38
C TYR A 23 5.37 -3.51 -8.51
N LYS A 24 6.42 -4.33 -8.57
CA LYS A 24 6.56 -5.42 -9.55
C LYS A 24 6.94 -6.70 -8.82
N ALA A 25 6.14 -7.76 -8.98
CA ALA A 25 6.44 -9.10 -8.49
C ALA A 25 5.52 -10.12 -9.15
N ASP A 26 5.96 -11.38 -9.23
CA ASP A 26 5.11 -12.51 -9.67
C ASP A 26 4.46 -12.30 -11.06
N GLY A 27 5.09 -11.53 -11.95
CA GLY A 27 4.53 -11.16 -13.26
C GLY A 27 3.51 -10.02 -13.22
N PHE A 28 3.18 -9.51 -12.03
CA PHE A 28 2.30 -8.37 -11.84
C PHE A 28 3.06 -7.05 -11.70
N ALA A 29 2.36 -6.00 -12.10
CA ALA A 29 2.84 -4.65 -12.29
C ALA A 29 1.75 -3.70 -11.77
N LEU A 30 1.96 -3.08 -10.61
CA LEU A 30 0.95 -2.26 -9.95
C LEU A 30 1.47 -0.87 -9.66
N ARG A 31 0.68 0.13 -10.05
CA ARG A 31 0.94 1.55 -9.77
C ARG A 31 -0.17 2.08 -8.85
N PRO A 32 0.14 2.44 -7.59
CA PRO A 32 -0.85 3.09 -6.75
C PRO A 32 -1.09 4.54 -7.23
N PRO A 33 -2.19 5.17 -6.79
CA PRO A 33 -2.41 6.59 -7.07
C PRO A 33 -1.27 7.46 -6.54
N ALA A 34 -1.08 8.63 -7.16
CA ALA A 34 -0.03 9.56 -6.76
C ALA A 34 -0.16 9.96 -5.28
N GLY A 35 0.98 10.05 -4.59
CA GLY A 35 1.04 10.42 -3.17
C GLY A 35 0.76 9.28 -2.19
N TRP A 36 0.41 8.08 -2.66
CA TRP A 36 0.26 6.91 -1.80
C TRP A 36 1.62 6.38 -1.36
N ARG A 37 1.72 5.95 -0.10
CA ARG A 37 2.92 5.32 0.45
C ARG A 37 2.90 3.82 0.16
N ILE A 38 4.02 3.28 -0.30
CA ILE A 38 4.17 1.84 -0.55
C ILE A 38 5.00 1.20 0.56
N ASP A 39 4.52 0.08 1.08
CA ASP A 39 5.25 -0.78 2.02
C ASP A 39 5.36 -2.19 1.43
N LYS A 40 6.60 -2.63 1.22
CA LYS A 40 6.95 -3.91 0.59
C LYS A 40 7.53 -4.91 1.60
N SER A 41 7.37 -4.65 2.90
CA SER A 41 7.98 -5.44 3.98
C SER A 41 7.45 -6.87 4.08
N GLY A 42 6.24 -7.13 3.57
CA GLY A 42 5.60 -8.44 3.75
C GLY A 42 4.95 -8.64 5.11
N ALA A 43 4.95 -7.61 5.98
CA ALA A 43 4.38 -7.70 7.32
C ALA A 43 2.93 -8.19 7.26
N LEU A 44 2.51 -9.06 8.17
CA LEU A 44 1.13 -9.59 8.25
C LEU A 44 0.66 -10.43 7.03
N GLY A 45 1.52 -10.74 6.06
CA GLY A 45 1.24 -11.71 4.98
C GLY A 45 1.02 -11.14 3.56
N PRO A 46 0.48 -9.92 3.35
CA PRO A 46 0.44 -9.29 2.03
C PRO A 46 1.84 -9.07 1.46
N LYS A 47 1.94 -9.16 0.13
CA LYS A 47 3.18 -8.89 -0.60
C LYS A 47 3.52 -7.40 -0.67
N VAL A 48 2.49 -6.55 -0.69
CA VAL A 48 2.62 -5.11 -0.67
C VAL A 48 1.38 -4.48 -0.04
N PHE A 49 1.61 -3.39 0.70
CA PHE A 49 0.58 -2.48 1.16
C PHE A 49 0.72 -1.14 0.43
N PHE A 50 -0.41 -0.63 -0.04
CA PHE A 50 -0.52 0.74 -0.52
C PHE A 50 -1.37 1.52 0.48
N PHE A 51 -0.78 2.55 1.09
CA PHE A 51 -1.47 3.42 2.04
C PHE A 51 -1.82 4.73 1.36
N GLY A 52 -3.12 5.04 1.35
CA GLY A 52 -3.64 6.29 0.82
C GLY A 52 -3.74 7.38 1.87
N PRO A 53 -4.59 8.39 1.64
CA PRO A 53 -4.80 9.49 2.57
C PRO A 53 -5.31 9.04 3.95
N THR A 54 -5.03 9.87 4.95
CA THR A 54 -5.56 9.73 6.31
C THR A 54 -6.60 10.81 6.57
N ALA A 55 -7.78 10.43 7.06
CA ALA A 55 -8.83 11.34 7.50
C ALA A 55 -9.47 10.82 8.79
N GLY A 56 -9.69 11.70 9.78
CA GLY A 56 -10.30 11.31 11.05
C GLY A 56 -9.57 10.20 11.80
N GLY A 57 -8.23 10.12 11.70
CA GLY A 57 -7.42 9.05 12.30
C GLY A 57 -7.46 7.71 11.56
N PHE A 58 -8.21 7.61 10.46
CA PHE A 58 -8.30 6.43 9.62
C PHE A 58 -7.45 6.59 8.36
N THR A 59 -6.60 5.60 8.06
CA THR A 59 -5.80 5.57 6.82
C THR A 59 -6.33 4.48 5.91
N VAL A 60 -6.77 4.85 4.71
CA VAL A 60 -7.19 3.85 3.71
C VAL A 60 -5.98 3.04 3.24
N ASN A 61 -6.17 1.74 3.01
CA ASN A 61 -5.14 0.90 2.41
C ASN A 61 -5.72 -0.06 1.37
N ILE A 62 -4.83 -0.51 0.48
CA ILE A 62 -5.05 -1.62 -0.45
C ILE A 62 -3.90 -2.60 -0.26
N ASN A 63 -4.24 -3.87 -0.04
CA ASN A 63 -3.27 -4.93 0.24
C ASN A 63 -3.31 -5.96 -0.88
N VAL A 64 -2.13 -6.44 -1.31
CA VAL A 64 -2.05 -7.45 -2.37
C VAL A 64 -1.56 -8.76 -1.76
N VAL A 65 -2.38 -9.80 -1.87
CA VAL A 65 -2.09 -11.15 -1.38
C VAL A 65 -2.10 -12.12 -2.56
N LYS A 66 -1.10 -13.00 -2.63
CA LYS A 66 -1.10 -14.16 -3.52
C LYS A 66 -1.51 -15.38 -2.72
N ALA A 67 -2.62 -16.01 -3.09
CA ALA A 67 -3.16 -17.18 -2.42
C ALA A 67 -3.31 -18.35 -3.40
N PRO A 68 -3.11 -19.60 -2.95
CA PRO A 68 -3.39 -20.77 -3.78
C PRO A 68 -4.90 -20.86 -4.05
N SER A 69 -5.27 -21.22 -5.28
CA SER A 69 -6.68 -21.41 -5.65
C SER A 69 -7.25 -22.74 -5.13
N GLY A 70 -6.41 -23.70 -4.76
CA GLY A 70 -6.84 -25.03 -4.31
C GLY A 70 -7.63 -25.81 -5.37
N GLY A 71 -7.34 -25.56 -6.66
CA GLY A 71 -8.06 -26.17 -7.78
C GLY A 71 -9.39 -25.50 -8.15
N LEU A 72 -9.75 -24.41 -7.48
CA LEU A 72 -10.99 -23.68 -7.74
C LEU A 72 -10.85 -22.69 -8.90
N THR A 73 -11.98 -22.40 -9.55
CA THR A 73 -12.05 -21.31 -10.54
C THR A 73 -12.08 -19.95 -9.85
N LEU A 74 -11.83 -18.88 -10.62
CA LEU A 74 -11.96 -17.51 -10.12
C LEU A 74 -13.41 -17.21 -9.65
N THR A 75 -14.41 -17.73 -10.36
CA THR A 75 -15.82 -17.56 -10.00
C THR A 75 -16.14 -18.22 -8.66
N ASP A 76 -15.62 -19.42 -8.42
CA ASP A 76 -15.79 -20.11 -7.13
C ASP A 76 -15.15 -19.32 -5.98
N LEU A 77 -13.95 -18.80 -6.20
CA LEU A 77 -13.24 -17.99 -5.20
C LEU A 77 -13.99 -16.69 -4.91
N ALA A 78 -14.51 -16.01 -5.94
CA ALA A 78 -15.29 -14.78 -5.79
C ALA A 78 -16.58 -15.02 -4.99
N GLU A 79 -17.35 -16.08 -5.30
CA GLU A 79 -18.59 -16.37 -4.57
C GLU A 79 -18.32 -16.86 -3.14
N ARG A 80 -17.26 -17.64 -2.91
CA ARG A 80 -16.82 -18.03 -1.56
C ARG A 80 -16.46 -16.81 -0.72
N ASN A 81 -15.68 -15.88 -1.26
CA ASN A 81 -15.33 -14.64 -0.58
C ASN A 81 -16.57 -13.79 -0.31
N ARG A 82 -17.45 -13.64 -1.30
CA ARG A 82 -18.73 -12.94 -1.12
C ARG A 82 -19.50 -13.53 0.07
N LYS A 83 -19.72 -14.85 0.10
CA LYS A 83 -20.42 -15.54 1.20
C LYS A 83 -19.74 -15.36 2.55
N ARG A 84 -18.41 -15.48 2.61
CA ARG A 84 -17.63 -15.33 3.85
C ARG A 84 -17.79 -13.95 4.49
N PHE A 85 -17.93 -12.91 3.66
CA PHE A 85 -18.07 -11.53 4.12
C PHE A 85 -19.51 -10.99 4.01
N ARG A 86 -20.52 -11.84 3.76
CA ARG A 86 -21.93 -11.44 3.84
C ARG A 86 -22.24 -11.03 5.29
N GLY A 87 -22.61 -9.77 5.50
CA GLY A 87 -22.95 -9.23 6.82
C GLY A 87 -22.04 -8.08 7.29
N CYS A 88 -20.96 -7.77 6.57
CA CYS A 88 -20.19 -6.54 6.79
C CYS A 88 -20.92 -5.33 6.19
N SER A 89 -22.09 -4.99 6.72
CA SER A 89 -22.71 -3.69 6.45
C SER A 89 -21.95 -2.62 7.22
N PRO A 90 -21.70 -1.43 6.63
CA PRO A 90 -21.27 -0.29 7.43
C PRO A 90 -22.29 -0.11 8.55
N ARG A 91 -21.83 -0.12 9.81
CA ARG A 91 -22.67 0.45 10.86
C ARG A 91 -22.78 1.92 10.52
N SER A 92 -23.97 2.38 10.16
CA SER A 92 -24.28 3.80 10.12
C SER A 92 -24.00 4.33 11.52
N GLY A 93 -22.91 5.09 11.65
CA GLY A 93 -22.64 5.90 12.84
C GLY A 93 -23.59 7.08 12.90
#